data_AF-A0A1A8QCV1-F1
#
_entry.id   AF-A0A1A8QCV1-F1
#
_cell.length_a   1.000
_cell.length_b   1.000
_cell.length_c   1.000
_cell.angle_alpha   90.00
_cell.angle_beta   90.00
_cell.angle_gamma   90.00
#
_symmetry.space_group_name_H-M   'P 1'
#
loop_
_entity.id
_entity.type
_entity.pdbx_description
1 polymer ?
#
loop_
_entity_poly.entity_id
_entity_poly.type
_entity_poly.pdbx_seq_one_letter_code
_entity_poly.pdbx_strand_id
1 'polypeptide(L)'
;RSKNKPYSPSEWKAWDRWRPEGGCLCPSGGNGVLGDGGPSLPPTITYRTEKELQELERLRMRVALLQQELHLDRVLMDTLSPHLSSIAAGTRCPHPGMLRDLYSLLGEGGERFPAIVLDSEAE
;
A
#
# COMPACT_ATOMS: atom_id res chain seq x y z
N ARG A 1 -35.49 12.85 29.20
CA ARG A 1 -34.09 13.36 29.14
C ARG A 1 -33.22 12.26 28.53
N SER A 2 -33.22 12.10 27.20
CA SER A 2 -32.39 11.10 26.51
C SER A 2 -30.93 11.52 26.59
N LYS A 3 -30.10 10.65 27.18
CA LYS A 3 -28.65 10.79 27.16
C LYS A 3 -28.16 10.24 25.82
N ASN A 4 -27.76 11.11 24.91
CA ASN A 4 -27.03 10.72 23.72
C ASN A 4 -25.69 10.11 24.17
N LYS A 5 -25.49 8.84 23.85
CA LYS A 5 -24.26 8.10 24.13
C LYS A 5 -23.25 8.52 23.04
N PRO A 6 -22.08 9.11 23.38
CA PRO A 6 -21.10 9.44 22.36
C PRO A 6 -20.51 8.15 21.80
N TYR A 7 -20.26 8.17 20.49
CA TYR A 7 -19.68 7.11 19.70
C TYR A 7 -18.44 6.47 20.33
N SER A 8 -18.23 5.20 20.01
CA SER A 8 -17.16 4.37 20.55
C SER A 8 -15.76 4.97 20.28
N PRO A 9 -14.79 4.89 21.22
CA PRO A 9 -13.44 5.43 21.03
C PRO A 9 -12.63 4.80 19.88
N SER A 10 -13.13 3.75 19.24
CA SER A 10 -12.47 3.06 18.14
C SER A 10 -12.70 3.73 16.80
N GLU A 11 -13.84 4.38 16.59
CA GLU A 11 -14.21 4.92 15.28
C GLU A 11 -13.38 6.15 14.92
N TRP A 12 -13.16 7.07 15.86
CA TRP A 12 -12.35 8.29 15.59
C TRP A 12 -10.89 7.98 15.27
N LYS A 13 -10.33 6.88 15.80
CA LYS A 13 -8.98 6.42 15.46
C LYS A 13 -8.87 5.92 14.01
N ALA A 14 -9.94 5.33 13.48
CA ALA A 14 -10.00 4.95 12.07
C ALA A 14 -10.02 6.18 11.15
N TRP A 15 -10.69 7.26 11.58
CA TRP A 15 -10.68 8.54 10.87
C TRP A 15 -9.33 9.26 10.94
N ASP A 16 -8.58 9.10 12.03
CA ASP A 16 -7.26 9.72 12.20
C ASP A 16 -6.16 9.15 11.28
N ARG A 17 -6.32 7.91 10.78
CA ARG A 17 -5.44 7.35 9.72
C ARG A 17 -5.43 8.19 8.45
N TRP A 18 -6.51 8.94 8.21
CA TRP A 18 -6.70 9.74 7.00
C TRP A 18 -6.25 11.20 7.17
N ARG A 19 -5.68 11.58 8.33
CA ARG A 19 -5.05 12.90 8.44
C ARG A 19 -3.73 12.89 7.64
N PRO A 20 -3.47 13.91 6.81
CA PRO A 20 -2.15 14.07 6.21
C PRO A 20 -1.11 14.11 7.32
N GLU A 21 0.00 13.39 7.12
CA GLU A 21 1.04 13.21 8.13
C GLU A 21 1.64 14.56 8.53
N GLY A 22 1.47 14.92 9.81
CA GLY A 22 2.17 16.03 10.46
C GLY A 22 1.41 17.37 10.46
N GLY A 23 0.82 17.73 11.60
CA GLY A 23 0.55 19.13 11.93
C GLY A 23 -0.62 19.37 12.89
N CYS A 24 -0.40 20.14 13.96
CA CYS A 24 -1.50 20.88 14.60
C CYS A 24 -2.12 21.81 13.57
N LEU A 25 -3.42 21.67 13.31
CA LEU A 25 -4.20 22.68 12.60
C LEU A 25 -4.54 23.82 13.56
N CYS A 26 -3.52 24.62 13.88
CA CYS A 26 -3.66 25.80 14.72
C CYS A 26 -3.92 27.01 13.79
N PRO A 27 -5.12 27.65 13.78
CA PRO A 27 -5.36 28.83 12.95
C PRO A 27 -4.48 29.98 13.47
N SER A 28 -3.61 30.53 12.64
CA SER A 28 -2.91 31.78 12.94
C SER A 28 -3.93 32.93 12.90
N GLY A 29 -4.54 33.21 14.04
CA GLY A 29 -5.41 34.35 14.23
C GLY A 29 -4.61 35.62 14.46
N GLY A 30 -4.60 36.51 13.47
CA GLY A 30 -4.42 37.96 13.66
C GLY A 30 -2.99 38.47 13.81
N ASN A 31 -2.57 39.24 12.81
CA ASN A 31 -1.71 40.44 12.89
C ASN A 31 -0.48 40.34 13.82
N GLY A 32 0.61 39.76 13.32
CA GLY A 32 1.93 39.89 13.91
C GLY A 32 2.99 39.41 12.93
N VAL A 33 3.91 40.31 12.59
CA VAL A 33 5.16 40.15 11.80
C VAL A 33 5.59 38.68 11.61
N LEU A 34 5.63 38.24 10.35
CA LEU A 34 6.13 36.93 9.92
C LEU A 34 7.65 36.88 10.10
N GLY A 35 8.08 36.51 11.31
CA GLY A 35 9.38 35.90 11.53
C GLY A 35 9.34 34.45 11.08
N ASP A 36 10.25 34.13 10.16
CA ASP A 36 10.83 32.83 9.80
C ASP A 36 10.18 31.54 10.37
N GLY A 37 9.72 30.65 9.47
CA GLY A 37 9.68 29.21 9.73
C GLY A 37 8.44 28.57 10.39
N GLY A 38 7.29 29.25 10.46
CA GLY A 38 6.06 28.62 10.97
C GLY A 38 5.47 27.58 9.99
N PRO A 39 4.90 26.45 10.46
CA PRO A 39 4.31 25.43 9.57
C PRO A 39 3.17 26.04 8.74
N SER A 40 3.37 26.05 7.42
CA SER A 40 2.35 26.49 6.47
C SER A 40 1.12 25.61 6.59
N LEU A 41 -0.03 26.21 6.89
CA LEU A 41 -1.29 25.47 6.92
C LEU A 41 -1.53 24.84 5.55
N PRO A 42 -1.90 23.56 5.48
CA PRO A 42 -2.24 22.95 4.20
C PRO A 42 -3.40 23.73 3.56
N PRO A 43 -3.43 23.82 2.22
CA PRO A 43 -4.47 24.55 1.51
C PRO A 43 -5.84 24.06 1.97
N THR A 44 -6.68 24.97 2.46
CA THR A 44 -8.01 24.64 2.96
C THR A 44 -8.91 24.31 1.77
N ILE A 45 -9.21 23.03 1.59
CA ILE A 45 -10.14 22.55 0.56
C ILE A 45 -11.55 22.62 1.14
N THR A 46 -12.41 23.46 0.57
CA THR A 46 -13.82 23.59 0.96
C THR A 46 -14.71 22.92 -0.07
N TYR A 47 -15.53 21.96 0.35
CA TYR A 47 -16.54 21.32 -0.49
C TYR A 47 -17.85 22.08 -0.37
N ARG A 48 -18.50 22.37 -1.50
CA ARG A 48 -19.75 23.14 -1.55
C ARG A 48 -20.98 22.25 -1.48
N THR A 49 -20.86 20.98 -1.91
CA THR A 49 -21.99 20.05 -1.99
C THR A 49 -21.65 18.68 -1.41
N GLU A 50 -22.66 17.96 -0.92
CA GLU A 50 -22.48 16.58 -0.43
C GLU A 50 -22.01 15.63 -1.54
N LYS A 51 -22.45 15.87 -2.78
CA LYS A 51 -22.05 15.08 -3.95
C LYS A 51 -20.54 15.12 -4.19
N GLU A 52 -19.91 16.28 -3.98
CA GLU A 52 -18.45 16.42 -4.06
C GLU A 52 -17.75 15.55 -3.02
N LEU A 53 -18.29 15.49 -1.80
CA LEU A 53 -17.73 14.69 -0.72
C LEU A 53 -17.86 13.18 -1.00
N GLN A 54 -19.02 12.75 -1.50
CA GLN A 54 -19.27 11.35 -1.88
C GLN A 54 -18.35 10.92 -3.03
N GLU A 55 -18.18 11.78 -4.03
CA GLU A 55 -17.28 11.50 -5.16
C GLU A 55 -15.82 11.40 -4.71
N LEU A 56 -15.40 12.26 -3.78
CA LEU A 56 -14.07 12.20 -3.21
C LEU A 56 -13.82 10.90 -2.44
N GLU A 57 -14.79 10.43 -1.66
CA GLU A 57 -14.67 9.15 -0.95
C GLU A 57 -14.58 7.97 -1.92
N ARG A 58 -15.39 7.98 -2.98
CA ARG A 58 -15.33 7.00 -4.06
C ARG A 58 -13.96 6.97 -4.73
N LEU A 59 -13.41 8.15 -5.04
CA LEU A 59 -12.07 8.28 -5.63
C LEU A 59 -10.98 7.80 -4.68
N ARG A 60 -11.06 8.14 -3.39
CA ARG A 60 -10.11 7.66 -2.37
C ARG A 60 -10.10 6.15 -2.28
N MET A 61 -11.27 5.52 -2.22
CA MET A 61 -11.37 4.05 -2.23
C MET A 61 -10.73 3.46 -3.49
N ARG A 62 -10.99 4.06 -4.67
CA ARG A 62 -10.38 3.61 -5.92
C ARG A 62 -8.86 3.76 -5.92
N VAL A 63 -8.33 4.86 -5.39
CA VAL A 63 -6.88 5.06 -5.25
C VAL A 63 -6.29 4.02 -4.31
N ALA A 64 -6.91 3.74 -3.17
CA ALA A 64 -6.44 2.72 -2.24
C ALA A 64 -6.39 1.32 -2.89
N LEU A 65 -7.40 0.95 -3.67
CA LEU A 65 -7.41 -0.31 -4.42
C LEU A 65 -6.28 -0.36 -5.45
N LEU A 66 -6.08 0.71 -6.22
CA LEU A 66 -4.99 0.79 -7.19
C LEU A 66 -3.62 0.72 -6.52
N GLN A 67 -3.44 1.36 -5.37
CA GLN A 67 -2.21 1.29 -4.59
C GLN A 67 -1.93 -0.13 -4.10
N GLN A 68 -2.96 -0.86 -3.67
CA GLN A 68 -2.85 -2.26 -3.28
C GLN A 68 -2.42 -3.14 -4.46
N GLU A 69 -3.03 -2.96 -5.63
CA GLU A 69 -2.67 -3.67 -6.86
C GLU A 69 -1.21 -3.41 -7.26
N LEU A 70 -0.80 -2.14 -7.26
CA LEU A 70 0.59 -1.75 -7.54
C LEU A 70 1.58 -2.33 -6.53
N HIS A 71 1.19 -2.43 -5.26
CA HIS A 71 2.02 -3.04 -4.23
C HIS A 71 2.21 -4.54 -4.49
N LEU A 72 1.14 -5.26 -4.81
CA LEU A 72 1.21 -6.68 -5.14
C LEU A 72 2.08 -6.93 -6.38
N ASP A 73 1.90 -6.13 -7.44
CA ASP A 73 2.70 -6.24 -8.65
C ASP A 73 4.19 -6.03 -8.37
N ARG A 74 4.55 -5.00 -7.59
CA ARG A 74 5.94 -4.76 -7.18
C ARG A 74 6.52 -5.90 -6.37
N VAL A 75 5.80 -6.37 -5.35
CA VAL A 75 6.26 -7.49 -4.51
C VAL A 75 6.45 -8.73 -5.36
N LEU A 76 5.53 -9.02 -6.27
CA LEU A 76 5.66 -10.14 -7.19
C LEU A 76 6.91 -9.98 -8.07
N MET A 77 7.11 -8.83 -8.71
CA MET A 77 8.29 -8.61 -9.53
C MET A 77 9.60 -8.70 -8.75
N ASP A 78 9.66 -8.17 -7.53
CA ASP A 78 10.83 -8.28 -6.66
C ASP A 78 11.12 -9.74 -6.29
N THR A 79 10.08 -10.55 -6.03
CA THR A 79 10.25 -11.99 -5.73
C THR A 79 10.73 -12.79 -6.95
N LEU A 80 10.27 -12.44 -8.16
CA LEU A 80 10.59 -13.19 -9.38
C LEU A 80 11.87 -12.74 -10.06
N SER A 81 12.26 -11.47 -9.90
CA SER A 81 13.44 -10.86 -10.52
C SER A 81 14.70 -11.72 -10.44
N PRO A 82 15.15 -12.24 -9.27
CA PRO A 82 16.37 -13.05 -9.20
C PRO A 82 16.28 -14.34 -10.02
N HIS A 83 15.11 -15.00 -10.01
CA HIS A 83 14.86 -16.22 -10.79
C HIS A 83 14.87 -15.92 -12.30
N LEU A 84 14.21 -14.84 -12.72
CA LEU A 84 14.17 -14.43 -14.13
C LEU A 84 15.52 -13.95 -14.65
N SER A 85 16.31 -13.24 -13.83
CA SER A 85 17.67 -12.83 -14.19
C SER A 85 18.60 -14.03 -14.40
N SER A 86 18.48 -15.07 -13.55
CA SER A 86 19.25 -16.31 -13.72
C SER A 86 18.91 -17.04 -15.02
N ILE A 87 17.64 -17.01 -15.46
CA ILE A 87 17.19 -17.61 -16.71
C ILE A 87 17.67 -16.77 -17.91
N ALA A 88 17.56 -15.44 -17.82
CA ALA A 88 17.93 -14.51 -18.88
C ALA A 88 19.44 -14.46 -19.15
N ALA A 89 20.28 -14.76 -18.17
CA ALA A 89 21.74 -14.74 -18.29
C ALA A 89 22.31 -15.84 -19.22
N GLY A 90 21.47 -16.72 -19.80
CA GLY A 90 21.89 -17.68 -20.82
C GLY A 90 22.71 -18.86 -20.28
N THR A 91 22.80 -19.01 -18.96
CA THR A 91 23.38 -20.19 -18.34
C THR A 91 22.51 -21.41 -18.69
N ARG A 92 23.15 -22.40 -19.32
CA ARG A 92 22.63 -23.71 -19.73
C ARG A 92 21.52 -24.21 -18.80
N CYS A 93 20.31 -24.37 -19.33
CA CYS A 93 19.07 -24.85 -18.69
C CYS A 93 18.88 -24.48 -17.19
N PRO A 94 17.90 -23.62 -16.83
CA PRO A 94 17.67 -23.27 -15.43
C PRO A 94 17.47 -24.50 -14.56
N HIS A 95 17.98 -24.44 -13.32
CA HIS A 95 17.93 -25.56 -12.37
C HIS A 95 16.46 -26.05 -12.21
N PRO A 96 16.20 -27.37 -12.34
CA PRO A 96 14.84 -27.91 -12.24
C PRO A 96 14.11 -27.52 -10.95
N GLY A 97 14.82 -27.45 -9.82
CA GLY A 97 14.26 -26.98 -8.55
C GLY A 97 13.80 -25.52 -8.60
N MET A 98 14.55 -24.65 -9.27
CA MET A 98 14.14 -23.25 -9.45
C MET A 98 12.87 -23.13 -10.30
N LEU A 99 12.75 -23.93 -11.36
CA LEU A 99 11.54 -23.97 -12.18
C LEU A 99 10.33 -24.49 -11.40
N ARG A 100 10.56 -25.47 -10.52
CA ARG A 100 9.52 -26.04 -9.66
C ARG A 100 9.08 -25.06 -8.58
N ASP A 101 10.00 -24.31 -8.00
CA ASP A 101 9.72 -23.26 -7.03
C ASP A 101 8.92 -22.12 -7.69
N LEU A 102 9.32 -21.71 -8.90
CA LEU A 102 8.61 -20.72 -9.69
C LEU A 102 7.18 -21.18 -10.02
N TYR A 103 7.02 -22.43 -10.44
CA TYR A 103 5.70 -23.01 -10.70
C TYR A 103 4.86 -23.11 -9.42
N SER A 104 5.45 -23.52 -8.30
CA SER A 104 4.74 -23.60 -7.01
C SER A 104 4.24 -22.22 -6.58
N LEU A 105 5.08 -21.19 -6.70
CA LEU A 105 4.73 -19.81 -6.36
C LEU A 105 3.63 -19.24 -7.27
N LEU A 106 3.73 -19.44 -8.59
CA LEU A 106 2.81 -18.84 -9.57
C LEU A 106 1.55 -19.66 -9.85
N GLY A 107 1.64 -20.98 -9.76
CA GLY A 107 0.57 -21.92 -10.09
C GLY A 107 -0.19 -22.42 -8.87
N GLU A 108 0.50 -22.64 -7.74
CA GLU A 108 -0.07 -23.30 -6.54
C GLU A 108 -0.11 -22.37 -5.32
N GLY A 109 0.17 -21.07 -5.49
CA GLY A 109 0.14 -20.09 -4.40
C GLY A 109 1.26 -20.26 -3.38
N GLY A 110 2.39 -20.87 -3.77
CA GLY A 110 3.55 -21.12 -2.90
C GLY A 110 3.52 -22.45 -2.16
N GLU A 111 2.44 -23.24 -2.31
CA GLU A 111 2.41 -24.60 -1.79
C GLU A 111 3.38 -25.49 -2.59
N ARG A 112 4.23 -26.23 -1.87
CA ARG A 112 5.24 -27.09 -2.49
C ARG A 112 4.58 -28.20 -3.30
N PHE A 113 4.81 -28.18 -4.61
CA PHE A 113 4.36 -29.24 -5.50
C PHE A 113 5.09 -30.57 -5.22
N PRO A 114 4.39 -31.70 -5.01
CA PRO A 114 5.01 -33.01 -4.83
C PRO A 114 5.86 -33.42 -6.03
N ALA A 115 7.17 -33.54 -5.82
CA ALA A 115 8.15 -33.93 -6.83
C ALA A 115 8.52 -35.41 -6.72
N ILE A 116 8.35 -36.19 -7.80
CA ILE A 116 8.89 -37.56 -7.88
C ILE A 116 10.39 -37.53 -8.18
N VAL A 117 10.86 -36.46 -8.84
CA VAL A 117 12.28 -36.25 -9.18
C VAL A 117 12.94 -35.45 -8.07
N LEU A 118 13.99 -36.03 -7.47
CA LEU A 118 14.86 -35.33 -6.52
C LEU A 118 15.76 -34.37 -7.29
N ASP A 119 15.66 -33.09 -6.99
CA ASP A 119 16.55 -32.08 -7.53
C ASP A 119 17.93 -32.31 -6.88
N SER A 120 18.87 -32.85 -7.65
CA SER A 120 20.23 -33.14 -7.18
C SER A 120 21.14 -31.99 -7.58
N GLU A 121 21.78 -31.37 -6.60
CA GLU A 121 22.87 -30.42 -6.85
C GLU A 121 23.99 -31.19 -7.59
N ALA A 122 24.42 -30.73 -8.76
CA ALA A 122 25.70 -31.20 -9.31
C ALA A 122 26.80 -30.49 -8.50
N GLU A 123 27.51 -31.22 -7.63
CA GLU A 123 28.75 -30.76 -7.00
C GLU A 123 29.79 -30.27 -8.03
#